data_AF-A0A3B4Y6I9-F1
#
_entry.id   AF-A0A3B4Y6I9-F1
#
_cell.length_a   1.000
_cell.length_b   1.000
_cell.length_c   1.000
_cell.angle_alpha   90.00
_cell.angle_beta   90.00
_cell.angle_gamma   90.00
#
_symmetry.space_group_name_H-M   'P 1'
#
loop_
_entity.id
_entity.type
_entity.pdbx_description
1 polymer ?
#
loop_
_entity_poly.entity_id
_entity_poly.type
_entity_poly.pdbx_seq_one_letter_code
_entity_poly.pdbx_strand_id
1 'polypeptide(L)'
;LKILQKHYSIKNVRYQIVRCHMHSKVSKITAYHECDKSVRWYLFIPVRKNDCKSGNSHTSTTRGDSRHNEKPNVRVEGGDPQYGIPLEAMRPYDQNRNQELYSNWADSIRSFPKVTKKKLRPLSELVKEVQCAGVKRLYLRRAIEQYLAESDPCHCRPCSNNGLAFMDGNECKCICKPGTEGLACERGTEDEGQPGVIHGSWSCWSAWSLCSGGRRSRSRSCSNPIPQNGGQACIGEPTETSECEDQDLQHLKTMEPQCFDRTLPARQNCGTPPALINGYILDPKDIYLVGSRIQYTCTEGYHFVGLNTLECTAGQTWSSRPGLCVVSRCRIESLANDVIASPLKQAYSIGETVTLSCPEGRQLQGEATTICDSSLNFSPNPADVKCSPVSIQQEHIPTQCKLWEKASRGKCVCKMPFECGSSLELCATAAEGSRKTSLLTVCKVHALQCVGKQFTAAEDSNCNWPQRNTAGCTNCHMWETCDDQTDECRCKDSALCLTPGFNVCVRIGEDATAATQTMSECEAGLRRCKGEKVSVVSIQPCTS
;
A
#
# COMPACT_ATOMS: atom_id res chain seq x y z
N LEU A 1 -41.33 -18.42 -64.07
CA LEU A 1 -40.31 -17.52 -64.65
C LEU A 1 -39.37 -17.10 -63.52
N LYS A 2 -38.25 -17.81 -63.29
CA LYS A 2 -36.89 -17.60 -63.85
C LYS A 2 -36.30 -16.22 -63.48
N ILE A 3 -35.05 -16.27 -63.00
CA ILE A 3 -34.02 -15.20 -62.84
C ILE A 3 -33.99 -14.60 -61.41
N LEU A 4 -32.94 -14.66 -60.58
CA LEU A 4 -31.56 -15.14 -60.68
C LEU A 4 -31.03 -15.35 -59.24
N GLN A 5 -30.67 -16.59 -58.86
CA GLN A 5 -29.74 -16.84 -57.77
C GLN A 5 -28.36 -16.32 -58.19
N LYS A 6 -27.95 -15.15 -57.68
CA LYS A 6 -26.53 -14.76 -57.69
C LYS A 6 -25.84 -15.44 -56.51
N HIS A 7 -25.17 -16.54 -56.81
CA HIS A 7 -24.08 -17.08 -56.02
C HIS A 7 -23.07 -15.96 -55.68
N TYR A 8 -23.10 -15.47 -54.45
CA TYR A 8 -21.88 -14.98 -53.81
C TYR A 8 -21.37 -16.11 -52.92
N SER A 9 -20.70 -17.05 -53.57
CA SER A 9 -19.78 -17.96 -52.89
C SER A 9 -18.63 -17.09 -52.40
N ILE A 10 -18.68 -16.65 -51.14
CA ILE A 10 -17.50 -16.10 -50.45
C ILE A 10 -16.58 -17.29 -50.17
N LYS A 11 -15.91 -17.76 -51.24
CA LYS A 11 -14.71 -18.60 -51.17
C LYS A 11 -13.56 -17.71 -50.74
N ASN A 12 -13.55 -17.34 -49.47
CA ASN A 12 -12.37 -16.81 -48.80
C ASN A 12 -12.47 -17.15 -47.31
N VAL A 13 -12.57 -18.45 -47.03
CA VAL A 13 -12.15 -18.96 -45.72
C VAL A 13 -10.62 -18.97 -45.77
N ARG A 14 -10.01 -17.83 -45.42
CA ARG A 14 -8.61 -17.86 -44.98
C ARG A 14 -8.62 -18.62 -43.66
N TYR A 15 -8.17 -19.87 -43.70
CA TYR A 15 -7.81 -20.59 -42.49
C TYR A 15 -6.67 -19.82 -41.85
N GLN A 16 -6.99 -19.13 -40.76
CA GLN A 16 -5.97 -18.61 -39.88
C GLN A 16 -5.56 -19.82 -39.04
N ILE A 17 -4.40 -20.40 -39.37
CA ILE A 17 -3.71 -21.31 -38.47
C ILE A 17 -3.62 -20.54 -37.15
N VAL A 18 -4.29 -21.04 -36.11
CA VAL A 18 -4.01 -20.60 -34.75
C VAL A 18 -2.55 -20.97 -34.56
N ARG A 19 -1.68 -19.96 -34.60
CA ARG A 19 -0.29 -20.09 -34.18
C ARG A 19 -0.37 -20.64 -32.76
N CYS A 20 -0.09 -21.92 -32.58
CA CYS A 20 0.23 -22.45 -31.27
C CYS A 20 1.55 -21.78 -30.89
N HIS A 21 1.47 -20.68 -30.15
CA HIS A 21 2.62 -20.17 -29.42
C HIS A 21 2.92 -21.20 -28.32
N MET A 22 3.82 -22.13 -28.63
CA MET A 22 4.56 -22.88 -27.62
C MET A 22 5.52 -21.89 -26.96
N HIS A 23 5.12 -21.31 -25.84
CA HIS A 23 6.08 -20.76 -24.89
C HIS A 23 6.33 -21.83 -23.83
N SER A 24 7.26 -22.73 -24.13
CA SER A 24 8.02 -23.35 -23.06
C SER A 24 8.96 -22.28 -22.49
N LYS A 25 9.22 -22.31 -21.18
CA LYS A 25 10.38 -21.61 -20.62
C LYS A 25 11.62 -22.21 -21.27
N VAL A 26 12.06 -21.59 -22.35
CA VAL A 26 13.28 -21.98 -23.03
C VAL A 26 14.45 -21.30 -22.31
N SER A 27 15.04 -22.01 -21.36
CA SER A 27 16.50 -22.16 -21.40
C SER A 27 16.82 -22.70 -22.80
N LYS A 28 17.44 -21.89 -23.66
CA LYS A 28 17.78 -22.15 -25.08
C LYS A 28 17.77 -23.64 -25.51
N ILE A 29 16.65 -24.09 -26.05
CA ILE A 29 16.47 -25.31 -26.83
C ILE A 29 15.51 -24.92 -27.97
N THR A 30 16.03 -24.31 -29.02
CA THR A 30 15.30 -24.18 -30.29
C THR A 30 15.61 -25.40 -31.14
N ALA A 31 14.92 -26.51 -30.84
CA ALA A 31 14.69 -27.56 -31.83
C ALA A 31 13.34 -27.23 -32.49
N TYR A 32 13.38 -26.65 -33.69
CA TYR A 32 12.16 -26.39 -34.45
C TYR A 32 12.07 -27.38 -35.60
N HIS A 33 10.86 -27.95 -35.76
CA HIS A 33 10.47 -28.74 -36.91
C HIS A 33 9.43 -27.95 -37.69
N GLU A 34 9.83 -27.34 -38.79
CA GLU A 34 8.90 -26.62 -39.67
C GLU A 34 8.55 -27.55 -40.83
N CYS A 35 7.28 -27.95 -40.92
CA CYS A 35 6.76 -28.78 -42.00
C CYS A 35 5.69 -28.01 -42.77
N ASP A 36 6.01 -27.61 -44.00
CA ASP A 36 5.06 -27.04 -44.94
C ASP A 36 4.44 -28.16 -45.78
N LYS A 37 3.11 -28.26 -45.77
CA LYS A 37 2.36 -29.19 -46.64
C LYS A 37 1.54 -28.39 -47.63
N SER A 38 1.98 -28.41 -48.89
CA SER A 38 1.26 -27.80 -50.00
C SER A 38 0.52 -28.87 -50.81
N VAL A 39 -0.77 -28.61 -51.09
CA VAL A 39 -1.61 -29.49 -51.91
C VAL A 39 -1.96 -28.76 -53.20
N ARG A 40 -1.47 -29.26 -54.33
CA ARG A 40 -1.86 -28.77 -55.67
C ARG A 40 -2.75 -29.80 -56.34
N TRP A 41 -3.86 -29.34 -56.90
CA TRP A 41 -4.82 -30.18 -57.60
C TRP A 41 -4.50 -30.18 -59.09
N TYR A 42 -4.31 -31.37 -59.66
CA TYR A 42 -4.21 -31.54 -61.12
C TYR A 42 -5.33 -32.48 -61.56
N LEU A 43 -6.29 -31.97 -62.34
CA LEU A 43 -7.43 -32.73 -62.85
C LEU A 43 -8.07 -33.65 -61.78
N PHE A 44 -8.49 -33.05 -60.66
CA PHE A 44 -9.15 -33.72 -59.54
C PHE A 44 -8.29 -34.70 -58.72
N ILE A 45 -7.00 -34.85 -59.05
CA ILE A 45 -6.03 -35.64 -58.28
C ILE A 45 -5.21 -34.68 -57.39
N PRO A 46 -5.25 -34.83 -56.05
CA PRO A 46 -4.49 -33.99 -55.14
C PRO A 46 -3.03 -34.46 -55.06
N VAL A 47 -2.10 -33.67 -55.59
CA VAL A 47 -0.65 -33.87 -55.42
C VAL A 47 -0.22 -33.16 -54.14
N ARG A 48 0.30 -33.93 -53.18
CA ARG A 48 0.72 -33.43 -51.86
C ARG A 48 2.24 -33.35 -51.82
N LYS A 49 2.78 -32.17 -51.53
CA LYS A 49 4.21 -31.96 -51.29
C LYS A 49 4.40 -31.58 -49.83
N ASN A 50 5.24 -32.34 -49.13
CA ASN A 50 5.58 -32.11 -47.74
C ASN A 50 7.06 -31.73 -47.69
N ASP A 51 7.38 -30.53 -47.25
CA ASP A 51 8.74 -30.04 -47.06
C ASP A 51 8.95 -29.80 -45.56
N CYS A 52 9.83 -30.58 -44.94
CA CYS A 52 10.10 -30.52 -43.51
C CYS A 52 11.57 -30.20 -43.26
N LYS A 53 11.85 -29.17 -42.46
CA LYS A 53 13.19 -28.79 -42.02
C LYS A 53 13.34 -28.93 -40.50
N SER A 54 14.52 -29.36 -40.07
CA SER A 54 14.90 -29.52 -38.66
C SER A 54 16.32 -29.03 -38.45
N GLY A 55 16.57 -28.29 -37.36
CA GLY A 55 17.91 -27.85 -36.94
C GLY A 55 18.08 -27.96 -35.42
N ASN A 56 19.31 -28.25 -34.96
CA ASN A 56 19.65 -28.43 -33.54
C ASN A 56 20.93 -27.65 -33.20
N SER A 57 20.93 -26.89 -32.09
CA SER A 57 22.16 -26.33 -31.50
C SER A 57 22.44 -26.99 -30.15
N HIS A 58 23.57 -27.69 -30.03
CA HIS A 58 24.00 -28.37 -28.81
C HIS A 58 24.58 -27.41 -27.76
N THR A 59 24.27 -27.62 -26.48
CA THR A 59 25.22 -27.50 -25.36
C THR A 59 24.71 -28.27 -24.14
N SER A 60 25.66 -28.74 -23.32
CA SER A 60 25.61 -29.86 -22.37
C SER A 60 24.65 -29.73 -21.18
N THR A 61 24.07 -30.87 -20.83
CA THR A 61 23.18 -31.14 -19.69
C THR A 61 23.90 -31.20 -18.34
N THR A 62 23.29 -30.63 -17.30
CA THR A 62 23.37 -31.17 -15.94
C THR A 62 21.99 -31.68 -15.52
N ARG A 63 21.97 -32.89 -14.98
CA ARG A 63 20.80 -33.67 -14.55
C ARG A 63 20.00 -32.91 -13.48
N GLY A 64 18.73 -32.65 -13.75
CA GLY A 64 17.71 -32.31 -12.78
C GLY A 64 16.38 -32.90 -13.24
N ASP A 65 15.91 -33.93 -12.56
CA ASP A 65 14.61 -34.56 -12.79
C ASP A 65 13.52 -33.58 -12.34
N SER A 66 12.71 -33.08 -13.27
CA SER A 66 11.52 -32.30 -12.97
C SER A 66 10.48 -32.64 -14.02
N ARG A 67 9.62 -33.60 -13.69
CA ARG A 67 8.41 -33.91 -14.45
C ARG A 67 7.44 -32.73 -14.36
N HIS A 68 7.61 -31.72 -15.21
CA HIS A 68 6.56 -30.74 -15.47
C HIS A 68 5.55 -31.35 -16.45
N ASN A 69 4.38 -31.75 -15.95
CA ASN A 69 3.21 -32.03 -16.77
C ASN A 69 2.67 -30.67 -17.29
N GLU A 70 3.28 -30.12 -18.33
CA GLU A 70 2.77 -28.93 -19.02
C GLU A 70 1.60 -29.34 -19.93
N LYS A 71 0.38 -29.00 -19.51
CA LYS A 71 -0.83 -29.15 -20.32
C LYS A 71 -0.97 -27.91 -21.22
N PRO A 72 -1.11 -28.04 -22.55
CA PRO A 72 -1.28 -26.90 -23.42
C PRO A 72 -2.63 -26.22 -23.16
N ASN A 73 -2.65 -24.88 -23.09
CA ASN A 73 -3.89 -24.11 -22.98
C ASN A 73 -4.55 -23.99 -24.36
N VAL A 74 -5.32 -25.01 -24.73
CA VAL A 74 -6.05 -25.08 -25.99
C VAL A 74 -7.51 -24.75 -25.71
N ARG A 75 -8.05 -23.75 -26.42
CA ARG A 75 -9.47 -23.38 -26.37
C ARG A 75 -10.11 -23.69 -27.72
N VAL A 76 -11.15 -24.51 -27.70
CA VAL A 76 -11.84 -24.96 -28.92
C VAL A 76 -13.18 -24.24 -29.05
N GLU A 77 -13.46 -23.70 -30.23
CA GLU A 77 -14.68 -22.93 -30.48
C GLU A 77 -15.49 -23.53 -31.64
N GLY A 78 -16.72 -23.95 -31.36
CA GLY A 78 -17.60 -24.60 -32.33
C GLY A 78 -17.29 -26.09 -32.50
N GLY A 79 -18.06 -26.77 -33.36
CA GLY A 79 -18.06 -28.23 -33.45
C GLY A 79 -18.88 -28.88 -32.34
N ASP A 80 -19.00 -30.20 -32.41
CA ASP A 80 -19.64 -31.00 -31.37
C ASP A 80 -18.75 -31.00 -30.11
N PRO A 81 -19.29 -30.66 -28.92
CA PRO A 81 -18.55 -30.69 -27.66
C PRO A 81 -17.85 -32.04 -27.40
N GLN A 82 -18.39 -33.15 -27.88
CA GLN A 82 -17.81 -34.49 -27.71
C GLN A 82 -16.41 -34.62 -28.33
N TYR A 83 -16.14 -33.89 -29.42
CA TYR A 83 -14.83 -33.89 -30.07
C TYR A 83 -13.98 -32.66 -29.68
N GLY A 84 -14.62 -31.57 -29.26
CA GLY A 84 -13.92 -30.36 -28.80
C GLY A 84 -13.24 -30.51 -27.43
N ILE A 85 -13.92 -31.09 -26.44
CA ILE A 85 -13.37 -31.25 -25.07
C ILE A 85 -12.08 -32.11 -25.05
N PRO A 86 -11.99 -33.25 -25.78
CA PRO A 86 -10.75 -34.02 -25.86
C PRO A 86 -9.58 -33.27 -26.49
N LEU A 87 -9.84 -32.34 -27.42
CA LEU A 87 -8.82 -31.47 -28.01
C LEU A 87 -8.27 -30.45 -27.01
N GLU A 88 -9.13 -29.91 -26.13
CA GLU A 88 -8.69 -29.03 -25.03
C GLU A 88 -7.84 -29.77 -23.98
N ALA A 89 -7.97 -31.10 -23.94
CA ALA A 89 -7.19 -31.98 -23.06
C ALA A 89 -6.09 -32.78 -23.80
N MET A 90 -5.73 -32.37 -25.02
CA MET A 90 -4.77 -33.09 -25.85
C MET A 90 -3.39 -33.20 -25.21
N ARG A 91 -2.71 -34.34 -25.43
CA ARG A 91 -1.36 -34.60 -24.91
C ARG A 91 -0.34 -34.29 -26.00
N PRO A 92 0.68 -33.44 -25.78
CA PRO A 92 1.61 -33.00 -26.84
C PRO A 92 2.33 -34.13 -27.57
N TYR A 93 2.59 -35.26 -26.89
CA TYR A 93 3.38 -36.37 -27.40
C TYR A 93 2.58 -37.43 -28.18
N ASP A 94 1.25 -37.33 -28.24
CA ASP A 94 0.38 -38.34 -28.87
C ASP A 94 -0.15 -37.85 -30.24
N GLN A 95 0.76 -37.74 -31.22
CA GLN A 95 0.49 -37.12 -32.51
C GLN A 95 -0.66 -37.78 -33.30
N ASN A 96 -0.72 -39.11 -33.32
CA ASN A 96 -1.72 -39.84 -34.10
C ASN A 96 -3.12 -39.67 -33.51
N ARG A 97 -3.25 -39.76 -32.18
CA ARG A 97 -4.51 -39.54 -31.48
C ARG A 97 -4.99 -38.10 -31.63
N ASN A 98 -4.08 -37.13 -31.51
CA ASN A 98 -4.42 -35.71 -31.65
C ASN A 98 -4.90 -35.38 -33.07
N GLN A 99 -4.32 -36.01 -34.09
CA GLN A 99 -4.76 -35.85 -35.47
C GLN A 99 -6.17 -36.39 -35.70
N GLU A 100 -6.50 -37.56 -35.15
CA GLU A 100 -7.84 -38.15 -35.25
C GLU A 100 -8.88 -37.29 -34.52
N LEU A 101 -8.57 -36.85 -33.30
CA LEU A 101 -9.41 -35.93 -32.53
C LEU A 101 -9.69 -34.63 -33.30
N TYR A 102 -8.66 -34.06 -33.93
CA TYR A 102 -8.80 -32.85 -34.74
C TYR A 102 -9.68 -33.07 -35.98
N SER A 103 -9.48 -34.17 -36.69
CA SER A 103 -10.29 -34.52 -37.87
C SER A 103 -11.77 -34.70 -37.51
N ASN A 104 -12.07 -35.46 -36.46
CA ASN A 104 -13.44 -35.70 -36.01
C ASN A 104 -14.12 -34.40 -35.56
N TRP A 105 -13.40 -33.53 -34.85
CA TRP A 105 -13.89 -32.20 -34.50
C TRP A 105 -14.12 -31.34 -35.74
N ALA A 106 -13.16 -31.28 -36.67
CA ALA A 106 -13.26 -30.45 -37.87
C ALA A 106 -14.45 -30.86 -38.76
N ASP A 107 -14.76 -32.15 -38.85
CA ASP A 107 -15.95 -32.65 -39.54
C ASP A 107 -17.25 -32.22 -38.83
N SER A 108 -17.24 -32.20 -37.49
CA SER A 108 -18.38 -31.77 -36.68
C SER A 108 -18.71 -30.27 -36.81
N ILE A 109 -17.76 -29.42 -37.21
CA ILE A 109 -17.98 -27.97 -37.39
C ILE A 109 -19.05 -27.68 -38.45
N ARG A 110 -19.20 -28.56 -39.45
CA ARG A 110 -20.24 -28.40 -40.47
C ARG A 110 -21.65 -28.53 -39.89
N SER A 111 -21.81 -29.41 -38.90
CA SER A 111 -23.09 -29.69 -38.24
C SER A 111 -23.33 -28.75 -37.06
N PHE A 112 -22.27 -28.30 -36.38
CA PHE A 112 -22.33 -27.44 -35.20
C PHE A 112 -21.45 -26.19 -35.36
N PRO A 113 -21.73 -25.32 -36.36
CA PRO A 113 -20.92 -24.15 -36.59
C PRO A 113 -21.10 -23.11 -35.48
N LYS A 114 -20.00 -22.51 -35.02
CA LYS A 114 -20.01 -21.32 -34.14
C LYS A 114 -19.61 -20.09 -34.95
N VAL A 115 -20.41 -19.04 -34.87
CA VAL A 115 -20.13 -17.78 -35.58
C VAL A 115 -19.14 -16.95 -34.77
N THR A 116 -17.86 -16.93 -35.18
CA THR A 116 -16.77 -16.27 -34.43
C THR A 116 -16.37 -14.90 -34.98
N LYS A 117 -16.38 -14.70 -36.30
CA LYS A 117 -16.01 -13.42 -36.95
C LYS A 117 -17.23 -12.68 -37.49
N LYS A 118 -18.00 -12.05 -36.60
CA LYS A 118 -19.19 -11.25 -36.96
C LYS A 118 -18.80 -9.82 -37.34
N LYS A 119 -19.47 -9.26 -38.35
CA LYS A 119 -19.50 -7.80 -38.55
C LYS A 119 -20.65 -7.24 -37.72
N LEU A 120 -20.36 -6.32 -36.82
CA LEU A 120 -21.35 -5.71 -35.94
C LEU A 120 -21.96 -4.47 -36.62
N ARG A 121 -23.22 -4.18 -36.31
CA ARG A 121 -23.90 -2.92 -36.62
C ARG A 121 -24.61 -2.43 -35.34
N PRO A 122 -24.81 -1.11 -35.18
CA PRO A 122 -25.48 -0.58 -34.00
C PRO A 122 -26.87 -1.17 -33.82
N LEU A 123 -27.17 -1.67 -32.62
CA LEU A 123 -28.46 -2.30 -32.31
C LEU A 123 -29.63 -1.33 -32.51
N SER A 124 -29.40 -0.03 -32.31
CA SER A 124 -30.39 1.03 -32.51
C SER A 124 -30.92 1.11 -33.95
N GLU A 125 -30.16 0.66 -34.95
CA GLU A 125 -30.63 0.63 -36.36
C GLU A 125 -31.77 -0.37 -36.60
N LEU A 126 -31.99 -1.32 -35.69
CA LEU A 126 -33.10 -2.27 -35.78
C LEU A 126 -34.45 -1.64 -35.38
N VAL A 127 -34.44 -0.50 -34.69
CA VAL A 127 -35.66 0.22 -34.30
C VAL A 127 -36.23 0.92 -35.53
N LYS A 128 -37.23 0.29 -36.17
CA LYS A 128 -37.87 0.78 -37.40
C LYS A 128 -39.39 0.83 -37.29
N GLU A 129 -40.04 -0.32 -37.11
CA GLU A 129 -41.51 -0.45 -37.22
C GLU A 129 -42.19 -0.42 -35.85
N VAL A 130 -41.96 0.65 -35.08
CA VAL A 130 -42.60 0.86 -33.76
C VAL A 130 -43.11 2.30 -33.63
N GLN A 131 -44.11 2.53 -32.77
CA GLN A 131 -44.56 3.90 -32.48
C GLN A 131 -43.39 4.74 -31.94
N CYS A 132 -43.23 5.95 -32.49
CA CYS A 132 -42.13 6.87 -32.18
C CYS A 132 -40.75 6.25 -32.45
N ALA A 133 -40.59 5.52 -33.55
CA ALA A 133 -39.36 4.80 -33.88
C ALA A 133 -38.15 5.74 -34.02
N GLY A 134 -38.31 6.92 -34.62
CA GLY A 134 -37.21 7.89 -34.75
C GLY A 134 -36.71 8.36 -33.40
N VAL A 135 -37.64 8.75 -32.52
CA VAL A 135 -37.36 9.16 -31.14
C VAL A 135 -36.75 8.03 -30.31
N LYS A 136 -37.31 6.82 -30.35
CA LYS A 136 -36.80 5.65 -29.64
C LYS A 136 -35.40 5.25 -30.12
N ARG A 137 -35.15 5.31 -31.44
CA ARG A 137 -33.83 5.04 -32.02
C ARG A 137 -32.79 6.03 -31.50
N LEU A 138 -33.13 7.32 -31.46
CA LEU A 138 -32.24 8.37 -30.95
C LEU A 138 -31.91 8.14 -29.47
N TYR A 139 -32.91 7.92 -28.62
CA TYR A 139 -32.69 7.68 -27.20
C TYR A 139 -31.97 6.35 -26.93
N LEU A 140 -32.22 5.31 -27.72
CA LEU A 140 -31.49 4.05 -27.61
C LEU A 140 -30.02 4.21 -27.98
N ARG A 141 -29.71 5.02 -29.01
CA ARG A 141 -28.32 5.36 -29.34
C ARG A 141 -27.63 6.05 -28.16
N ARG A 142 -28.25 7.08 -27.58
CA ARG A 142 -27.72 7.80 -26.42
C ARG A 142 -27.53 6.90 -25.19
N ALA A 143 -28.51 6.03 -24.91
CA ALA A 143 -28.42 5.08 -23.80
C ALA A 143 -27.27 4.08 -23.99
N ILE A 144 -27.03 3.61 -25.22
CA ILE A 144 -25.90 2.74 -25.53
C ILE A 144 -24.57 3.49 -25.38
N GLU A 145 -24.48 4.74 -25.84
CA GLU A 145 -23.28 5.57 -25.67
C GLU A 145 -22.95 5.79 -24.19
N GLN A 146 -23.97 6.08 -23.38
CA GLN A 146 -23.82 6.22 -21.93
C GLN A 146 -23.38 4.90 -21.28
N TYR A 147 -24.03 3.78 -21.62
CA TYR A 147 -23.66 2.47 -21.12
C TYR A 147 -22.21 2.09 -21.46
N LEU A 148 -21.76 2.38 -22.69
CA LEU A 148 -20.37 2.15 -23.10
C LEU A 148 -19.39 3.04 -22.34
N ALA A 149 -19.76 4.29 -22.02
CA ALA A 149 -18.93 5.17 -21.22
C ALA A 149 -18.83 4.76 -19.74
N GLU A 150 -19.93 4.24 -19.17
CA GLU A 150 -19.98 3.72 -17.80
C GLU A 150 -19.22 2.40 -17.67
N SER A 151 -19.27 1.55 -18.71
CA SER A 151 -18.58 0.25 -18.75
C SER A 151 -17.15 0.30 -19.30
N ASP A 152 -16.65 1.50 -19.61
CA ASP A 152 -15.33 1.66 -20.24
C ASP A 152 -14.20 1.23 -19.29
N PRO A 153 -13.21 0.43 -19.74
CA PRO A 153 -12.07 0.03 -18.92
C PRO A 153 -11.20 1.17 -18.40
N CYS A 154 -11.36 2.40 -18.91
CA CYS A 154 -10.62 3.58 -18.43
C CYS A 154 -10.82 3.84 -16.93
N HIS A 155 -11.94 3.38 -16.34
CA HIS A 155 -12.24 3.52 -14.92
C HIS A 155 -11.36 2.59 -14.06
N CYS A 156 -10.76 1.58 -14.67
CA CYS A 156 -9.85 0.66 -13.99
C CYS A 156 -8.43 1.20 -13.92
N ARG A 157 -7.71 0.76 -12.88
CA ARG A 157 -6.25 0.91 -12.82
C ARG A 157 -5.58 0.02 -13.87
N PRO A 158 -4.41 0.42 -14.38
CA PRO A 158 -3.72 -0.34 -15.41
C PRO A 158 -3.13 -1.62 -14.82
N CYS A 159 -3.20 -2.71 -15.58
CA CYS A 159 -2.62 -3.99 -15.19
C CYS A 159 -1.10 -3.98 -15.39
N SER A 160 -0.38 -4.82 -14.66
CA SER A 160 1.06 -5.01 -14.85
C SER A 160 1.37 -5.69 -16.18
N ASN A 161 2.62 -5.55 -16.65
CA ASN A 161 3.13 -6.20 -17.87
C ASN A 161 2.22 -6.05 -19.13
N ASN A 162 1.70 -4.84 -19.36
CA ASN A 162 0.78 -4.53 -20.47
C ASN A 162 -0.48 -5.42 -20.51
N GLY A 163 -0.91 -5.94 -19.36
CA GLY A 163 -2.18 -6.64 -19.20
C GLY A 163 -3.36 -5.75 -19.58
N LEU A 164 -4.41 -6.38 -20.11
CA LEU A 164 -5.58 -5.66 -20.60
C LEU A 164 -6.64 -5.61 -19.50
N ALA A 165 -6.89 -4.42 -18.97
CA ALA A 165 -7.92 -4.19 -17.97
C ALA A 165 -9.31 -4.24 -18.62
N PHE A 166 -10.29 -4.80 -17.92
CA PHE A 166 -11.69 -4.75 -18.30
C PHE A 166 -12.59 -4.75 -17.06
N MET A 167 -13.81 -4.24 -17.22
CA MET A 167 -14.82 -4.24 -16.16
C MET A 167 -15.71 -5.49 -16.27
N ASP A 168 -15.86 -6.21 -15.16
CA ASP A 168 -16.80 -7.31 -14.99
C ASP A 168 -17.82 -6.93 -13.90
N GLY A 169 -18.94 -6.33 -14.32
CA GLY A 169 -19.85 -5.65 -13.40
C GLY A 169 -19.18 -4.45 -12.74
N ASN A 170 -18.99 -4.51 -11.42
CA ASN A 170 -18.33 -3.46 -10.62
C ASN A 170 -16.88 -3.80 -10.27
N GLU A 171 -16.32 -4.89 -10.79
CA GLU A 171 -14.96 -5.35 -10.49
C GLU A 171 -14.04 -5.16 -11.70
N CYS A 172 -12.86 -4.60 -11.48
CA CYS A 172 -11.81 -4.51 -12.49
C CYS A 172 -10.99 -5.80 -12.52
N LYS A 173 -10.90 -6.44 -13.69
CA LYS A 173 -10.13 -7.67 -13.91
C LYS A 173 -9.08 -7.47 -14.99
N CYS A 174 -7.99 -8.23 -14.89
CA CYS A 174 -6.86 -8.16 -15.80
C CYS A 174 -6.76 -9.40 -16.68
N ILE A 175 -6.68 -9.21 -17.98
CA ILE A 175 -6.36 -10.26 -18.95
C ILE A 175 -4.86 -10.20 -19.22
N CYS A 176 -4.15 -11.23 -18.78
CA CYS A 176 -2.70 -11.29 -18.88
C CYS A 176 -2.22 -11.63 -20.29
N LYS A 177 -1.11 -11.02 -20.67
CA LYS A 177 -0.39 -11.34 -21.91
C LYS A 177 0.28 -12.71 -21.78
N PRO A 178 0.53 -13.42 -22.90
CA PRO A 178 1.31 -14.66 -22.87
C PRO A 178 2.65 -14.45 -22.13
N GLY A 179 3.00 -15.39 -21.25
CA GLY A 179 4.21 -15.33 -20.42
C GLY A 179 4.04 -14.59 -19.08
N THR A 180 2.87 -13.99 -18.83
CA THR A 180 2.56 -13.26 -17.59
C THR A 180 1.40 -13.91 -16.83
N GLU A 181 1.46 -13.88 -15.51
CA GLU A 181 0.50 -14.52 -14.60
C GLU A 181 0.32 -13.71 -13.30
N GLY A 182 -0.70 -14.05 -12.51
CA GLY A 182 -1.08 -13.28 -11.31
C GLY A 182 -2.46 -12.65 -11.44
N LEU A 183 -2.93 -12.01 -10.37
CA LEU A 183 -4.26 -11.38 -10.34
C LEU A 183 -4.29 -10.08 -11.16
N ALA A 184 -3.16 -9.38 -11.23
CA ALA A 184 -2.95 -8.17 -12.01
C ALA A 184 -1.83 -8.33 -13.06
N CYS A 185 -1.48 -9.58 -13.40
CA CYS A 185 -0.42 -9.94 -14.34
C CYS A 185 0.98 -9.52 -13.88
N GLU A 186 1.22 -9.52 -12.56
CA GLU A 186 2.44 -9.02 -11.93
C GLU A 186 3.65 -9.98 -12.02
N ARG A 187 3.43 -11.26 -12.30
CA ARG A 187 4.49 -12.28 -12.40
C ARG A 187 4.77 -12.67 -13.84
N GLY A 188 6.02 -13.02 -14.12
CA GLY A 188 6.47 -13.40 -15.46
C GLY A 188 6.85 -12.20 -16.33
N THR A 189 7.28 -12.48 -17.55
CA THR A 189 7.71 -11.49 -18.54
C THR A 189 6.98 -11.76 -19.84
N GLU A 190 6.51 -10.71 -20.50
CA GLU A 190 5.79 -10.85 -21.77
C GLU A 190 6.67 -11.57 -22.81
N ASP A 191 6.10 -12.62 -23.38
CA ASP A 191 6.77 -13.57 -24.26
C ASP A 191 7.19 -12.98 -25.62
N GLU A 192 6.41 -12.03 -26.13
CA GLU A 192 6.64 -11.32 -27.40
C GLU A 192 7.08 -9.85 -27.19
N GLY A 193 7.10 -9.39 -25.94
CA GLY A 193 7.32 -7.99 -25.56
C GLY A 193 8.75 -7.72 -25.11
N GLN A 194 9.16 -6.45 -25.14
CA GLN A 194 10.41 -6.03 -24.50
C GLN A 194 10.18 -5.83 -22.99
N PRO A 195 11.03 -6.41 -22.11
CA PRO A 195 10.87 -6.28 -20.67
C PRO A 195 10.90 -4.81 -20.24
N GLY A 196 9.92 -4.40 -19.42
CA GLY A 196 9.85 -3.05 -18.86
C GLY A 196 9.26 -1.99 -19.79
N VAL A 197 8.86 -2.33 -21.02
CA VAL A 197 8.13 -1.40 -21.90
C VAL A 197 6.66 -1.32 -21.48
N ILE A 198 6.17 -0.10 -21.21
CA ILE A 198 4.76 0.12 -20.82
C ILE A 198 4.06 0.91 -21.91
N HIS A 199 3.00 0.35 -22.49
CA HIS A 199 2.19 1.02 -23.50
C HIS A 199 1.22 2.00 -22.87
N GLY A 200 1.05 3.17 -23.50
CA GLY A 200 0.11 4.18 -23.05
C GLY A 200 -1.34 3.78 -23.30
N SER A 201 -2.21 4.09 -22.35
CA SER A 201 -3.66 4.00 -22.54
C SER A 201 -4.38 5.25 -22.05
N TRP A 202 -5.54 5.50 -22.64
CA TRP A 202 -6.32 6.70 -22.41
C TRP A 202 -6.89 6.73 -20.99
N SER A 203 -6.86 7.91 -20.36
CA SER A 203 -7.73 8.20 -19.23
C SER A 203 -9.19 8.20 -19.66
N CYS A 204 -10.09 8.15 -18.68
CA CYS A 204 -11.48 8.46 -18.96
C CYS A 204 -11.63 9.86 -19.54
N TRP A 205 -12.68 10.01 -20.35
CA TRP A 205 -13.10 11.30 -20.85
C TRP A 205 -13.52 12.22 -19.70
N SER A 206 -13.19 13.50 -19.82
CA SER A 206 -13.79 14.53 -18.99
C SER A 206 -15.30 14.61 -19.23
N ALA A 207 -16.01 15.23 -18.28
CA ALA A 207 -17.35 15.72 -18.55
C ALA A 207 -17.35 16.66 -19.78
N TRP A 208 -18.47 16.69 -20.50
CA TRP A 208 -18.67 17.66 -21.57
C TRP A 208 -18.61 19.08 -21.02
N SER A 209 -17.94 19.98 -21.74
CA SER A 209 -17.92 21.39 -21.42
C SER A 209 -19.30 22.03 -21.58
N LEU A 210 -19.45 23.20 -20.96
CA LEU A 210 -20.57 24.09 -21.23
C LEU A 210 -20.66 24.42 -22.72
N CYS A 211 -21.90 24.47 -23.20
CA CYS A 211 -22.19 24.92 -24.55
C CYS A 211 -21.73 26.35 -24.77
N SER A 212 -20.77 26.53 -25.67
CA SER A 212 -20.22 27.82 -26.07
C SER A 212 -20.26 27.93 -27.59
N GLY A 213 -20.97 28.93 -28.12
CA GLY A 213 -21.16 29.09 -29.57
C GLY A 213 -21.83 27.88 -30.25
N GLY A 214 -22.73 27.17 -29.55
CA GLY A 214 -23.45 26.00 -30.07
C GLY A 214 -22.66 24.69 -30.08
N ARG A 215 -21.41 24.70 -29.61
CA ARG A 215 -20.56 23.51 -29.50
C ARG A 215 -20.16 23.23 -28.05
N ARG A 216 -19.92 21.96 -27.77
CA ARG A 216 -19.36 21.44 -26.52
C ARG A 216 -18.15 20.56 -26.83
N SER A 217 -17.25 20.45 -25.88
CA SER A 217 -16.00 19.71 -26.03
C SER A 217 -15.70 18.88 -24.78
N ARG A 218 -15.06 17.74 -24.95
CA ARG A 218 -14.48 16.94 -23.86
C ARG A 218 -13.06 16.53 -24.20
N SER A 219 -12.26 16.23 -23.19
CA SER A 219 -10.84 15.90 -23.35
C SER A 219 -10.45 14.66 -22.55
N ARG A 220 -9.41 13.96 -22.98
CA ARG A 220 -8.77 12.84 -22.29
C ARG A 220 -7.26 12.93 -22.47
N SER A 221 -6.51 12.34 -21.54
CA SER A 221 -5.04 12.32 -21.56
C SER A 221 -4.50 10.90 -21.68
N CYS A 222 -3.36 10.73 -22.33
CA CYS A 222 -2.68 9.44 -22.45
C CYS A 222 -1.90 9.14 -21.15
N SER A 223 -2.63 8.80 -20.09
CA SER A 223 -2.08 8.73 -18.74
C SER A 223 -2.49 7.50 -17.93
N ASN A 224 -3.32 6.60 -18.47
CA ASN A 224 -3.79 5.41 -17.76
C ASN A 224 -3.49 4.11 -18.53
N PRO A 225 -2.22 3.64 -18.58
CA PRO A 225 -1.03 4.23 -17.97
C PRO A 225 -0.31 5.22 -18.90
N ILE A 226 0.66 5.95 -18.36
CA ILE A 226 1.59 6.77 -19.16
C ILE A 226 2.58 5.84 -19.88
N PRO A 227 2.82 6.00 -21.19
CA PRO A 227 3.81 5.20 -21.90
C PRO A 227 5.23 5.39 -21.33
N GLN A 228 5.96 4.29 -21.11
CA GLN A 228 7.33 4.31 -20.58
C GLN A 228 8.28 3.42 -21.41
N ASN A 229 9.58 3.71 -21.34
CA ASN A 229 10.65 2.91 -21.94
C ASN A 229 10.46 2.63 -23.45
N GLY A 230 9.94 3.62 -24.20
CA GLY A 230 9.68 3.48 -25.63
C GLY A 230 8.35 2.80 -25.97
N GLY A 231 7.44 2.66 -25.00
CA GLY A 231 6.11 2.11 -25.22
C GLY A 231 5.24 2.95 -26.16
N GLN A 232 4.30 2.27 -26.81
CA GLN A 232 3.41 2.87 -27.79
C GLN A 232 2.54 3.98 -27.17
N ALA A 233 2.46 5.12 -27.84
CA ALA A 233 1.56 6.20 -27.47
C ALA A 233 0.09 5.82 -27.75
N CYS A 234 -0.83 6.42 -27.02
CA CYS A 234 -2.25 6.18 -27.20
C CYS A 234 -2.70 6.56 -28.62
N ILE A 235 -3.42 5.65 -29.28
CA ILE A 235 -3.99 5.90 -30.62
C ILE A 235 -5.36 6.56 -30.46
N GLY A 236 -5.56 7.68 -31.16
CA GLY A 236 -6.83 8.40 -31.23
C GLY A 236 -6.71 9.88 -30.84
N GLU A 237 -7.84 10.58 -30.84
CA GLU A 237 -7.86 12.01 -30.55
C GLU A 237 -7.92 12.29 -29.03
N PRO A 238 -7.20 13.31 -28.53
CA PRO A 238 -7.24 13.73 -27.13
C PRO A 238 -8.44 14.63 -26.81
N THR A 239 -9.05 15.23 -27.82
CA THR A 239 -10.19 16.15 -27.66
C THR A 239 -11.29 15.76 -28.64
N GLU A 240 -12.53 15.78 -28.17
CA GLU A 240 -13.72 15.55 -28.97
C GLU A 240 -14.63 16.77 -28.89
N THR A 241 -15.24 17.14 -30.03
CA THR A 241 -16.19 18.26 -30.11
C THR A 241 -17.51 17.77 -30.68
N SER A 242 -18.62 18.27 -30.14
CA SER A 242 -19.97 17.90 -30.52
C SER A 242 -20.87 19.13 -30.50
N GLU A 243 -21.94 19.11 -31.29
CA GLU A 243 -22.96 20.16 -31.24
C GLU A 243 -23.84 20.00 -29.99
N CYS A 244 -24.32 21.12 -29.46
CA CYS A 244 -25.12 21.16 -28.24
C CYS A 244 -26.58 20.83 -28.48
N GLU A 245 -27.14 21.38 -29.54
CA GLU A 245 -28.49 21.03 -29.98
C GLU A 245 -28.41 19.85 -30.91
N ASP A 246 -29.14 18.80 -30.57
CA ASP A 246 -29.22 17.63 -31.41
C ASP A 246 -30.15 17.95 -32.59
N GLN A 247 -29.56 18.20 -33.75
CA GLN A 247 -30.28 18.46 -35.00
C GLN A 247 -31.28 17.34 -35.31
N ASP A 248 -30.96 16.10 -34.95
CA ASP A 248 -31.87 14.96 -35.10
C ASP A 248 -33.10 15.13 -34.20
N LEU A 249 -32.93 15.64 -32.98
CA LEU A 249 -34.05 15.89 -32.05
C LEU A 249 -34.95 17.03 -32.54
N GLN A 250 -34.39 18.10 -33.10
CA GLN A 250 -35.19 19.20 -33.69
C GLN A 250 -35.98 18.72 -34.91
N HIS A 251 -35.34 17.93 -35.76
CA HIS A 251 -35.98 17.29 -36.91
C HIS A 251 -37.13 16.36 -36.48
N LEU A 252 -36.92 15.52 -35.47
CA LEU A 252 -37.94 14.61 -34.94
C LEU A 252 -39.10 15.34 -34.27
N LYS A 253 -38.85 16.46 -33.57
CA LYS A 253 -39.92 17.31 -33.02
C LYS A 253 -40.86 17.85 -34.11
N THR A 254 -40.34 18.01 -35.32
CA THR A 254 -41.10 18.53 -36.47
C THR A 254 -41.82 17.40 -37.19
N MET A 255 -41.19 16.24 -37.36
CA MET A 255 -41.75 15.10 -38.11
C MET A 255 -42.65 14.16 -37.30
N GLU A 256 -42.40 14.00 -36.00
CA GLU A 256 -43.16 13.14 -35.09
C GLU A 256 -43.66 13.92 -33.85
N PRO A 257 -44.42 15.02 -34.00
CA PRO A 257 -44.80 15.89 -32.90
C PRO A 257 -45.64 15.19 -31.81
N GLN A 258 -46.44 14.19 -32.19
CA GLN A 258 -47.24 13.37 -31.27
C GLN A 258 -46.39 12.58 -30.26
N CYS A 259 -45.10 12.41 -30.54
CA CYS A 259 -44.16 11.73 -29.65
C CYS A 259 -43.55 12.67 -28.60
N PHE A 260 -43.83 13.97 -28.69
CA PHE A 260 -43.36 14.99 -27.76
C PHE A 260 -44.58 15.62 -27.08
N ASP A 261 -44.84 15.21 -25.84
CA ASP A 261 -45.94 15.77 -25.07
C ASP A 261 -45.59 17.20 -24.61
N ARG A 262 -46.09 18.20 -25.34
CA ARG A 262 -45.91 19.63 -25.04
C ARG A 262 -46.71 20.08 -23.81
N THR A 263 -47.58 19.22 -23.28
CA THR A 263 -48.38 19.52 -22.08
C THR A 263 -47.65 19.21 -20.78
N LEU A 264 -46.58 18.42 -20.85
CA LEU A 264 -45.67 18.24 -19.72
C LEU A 264 -44.77 19.48 -19.61
N PRO A 265 -44.76 20.17 -18.45
CA PRO A 265 -43.85 21.28 -18.25
C PRO A 265 -42.41 20.79 -18.50
N ALA A 266 -41.61 21.61 -19.18
CA ALA A 266 -40.19 21.34 -19.36
C ALA A 266 -39.62 20.94 -17.99
N ARG A 267 -38.99 19.75 -17.92
CA ARG A 267 -38.42 19.27 -16.67
C ARG A 267 -37.45 20.33 -16.16
N GLN A 268 -37.82 20.96 -15.05
CA GLN A 268 -37.02 22.01 -14.45
C GLN A 268 -35.68 21.38 -14.06
N ASN A 269 -34.61 21.95 -14.61
CA ASN A 269 -33.25 21.51 -14.38
C ASN A 269 -32.41 22.70 -13.96
N CYS A 270 -31.34 22.43 -13.25
CA CYS A 270 -30.35 23.45 -12.96
C CYS A 270 -29.37 23.56 -14.11
N GLY A 271 -28.86 24.77 -14.32
CA GLY A 271 -27.68 24.99 -15.14
C GLY A 271 -26.45 24.28 -14.57
N THR A 272 -25.32 24.39 -15.26
CA THR A 272 -24.10 23.67 -14.89
C THR A 272 -23.71 23.94 -13.44
N PRO A 273 -23.33 22.88 -12.69
CA PRO A 273 -22.80 23.00 -11.33
C PRO A 273 -21.67 24.04 -11.24
N PRO A 274 -21.55 24.77 -10.12
CA PRO A 274 -20.41 25.64 -9.91
C PRO A 274 -19.09 24.87 -10.01
N ALA A 275 -18.10 25.41 -10.69
CA ALA A 275 -16.80 24.77 -10.81
C ALA A 275 -16.06 24.76 -9.46
N LEU A 276 -15.35 23.66 -9.17
CA LEU A 276 -14.51 23.50 -8.00
C LEU A 276 -13.04 23.43 -8.42
N ILE A 277 -12.22 24.33 -7.89
CA ILE A 277 -10.78 24.34 -8.15
C ILE A 277 -10.13 23.19 -7.37
N ASN A 278 -9.26 22.40 -8.01
CA ASN A 278 -8.61 21.21 -7.43
C ASN A 278 -9.60 20.15 -6.92
N GLY A 279 -10.75 20.03 -7.59
CA GLY A 279 -11.76 19.02 -7.27
C GLY A 279 -12.66 18.70 -8.46
N TYR A 280 -13.48 17.66 -8.29
CA TYR A 280 -14.39 17.15 -9.31
C TYR A 280 -15.68 16.62 -8.69
N ILE A 281 -16.71 16.38 -9.50
CA ILE A 281 -17.98 15.79 -9.09
C ILE A 281 -17.87 14.27 -9.22
N LEU A 282 -18.30 13.51 -8.21
CA LEU A 282 -18.17 12.05 -8.18
C LEU A 282 -18.99 11.33 -9.27
N ASP A 283 -20.22 11.81 -9.52
CA ASP A 283 -21.16 11.24 -10.50
C ASP A 283 -21.70 12.36 -11.40
N PRO A 284 -20.93 12.80 -12.41
CA PRO A 284 -21.33 13.90 -13.28
C PRO A 284 -22.42 13.45 -14.27
N LYS A 285 -23.51 14.22 -14.32
CA LYS A 285 -24.64 14.00 -15.24
C LYS A 285 -24.71 15.11 -16.28
N ASP A 286 -25.22 14.76 -17.46
CA ASP A 286 -25.48 15.74 -18.53
C ASP A 286 -26.60 16.72 -18.15
N ILE A 287 -27.58 16.30 -17.33
CA ILE A 287 -28.73 17.11 -16.92
C ILE A 287 -29.05 16.85 -15.44
N TYR A 288 -29.18 17.92 -14.65
CA TYR A 288 -29.56 17.86 -13.23
C TYR A 288 -30.98 18.38 -13.02
N LEU A 289 -31.92 17.48 -12.76
CA LEU A 289 -33.32 17.83 -12.46
C LEU A 289 -33.45 18.48 -11.08
N VAL A 290 -34.50 19.29 -10.85
CA VAL A 290 -34.84 19.78 -9.51
C VAL A 290 -34.91 18.61 -8.51
N GLY A 291 -34.27 18.77 -7.36
CA GLY A 291 -34.07 17.74 -6.34
C GLY A 291 -32.81 16.86 -6.55
N SER A 292 -32.12 16.98 -7.69
CA SER A 292 -30.84 16.27 -7.91
C SER A 292 -29.78 16.77 -6.93
N ARG A 293 -29.05 15.84 -6.33
CA ARG A 293 -27.92 16.12 -5.45
C ARG A 293 -26.62 15.74 -6.12
N ILE A 294 -25.64 16.62 -6.04
CA ILE A 294 -24.28 16.39 -6.52
C ILE A 294 -23.32 16.45 -5.34
N GLN A 295 -22.30 15.60 -5.39
CA GLN A 295 -21.25 15.55 -4.38
C GLN A 295 -19.90 15.85 -5.03
N TYR A 296 -19.19 16.78 -4.43
CA TYR A 296 -17.83 17.15 -4.81
C TYR A 296 -16.80 16.37 -4.00
N THR A 297 -15.67 16.13 -4.63
CA THR A 297 -14.46 15.58 -4.02
C THR A 297 -13.23 16.34 -4.52
N CYS A 298 -12.12 16.22 -3.80
CA CYS A 298 -10.87 16.88 -4.16
C CYS A 298 -9.94 15.95 -4.95
N THR A 299 -9.06 16.55 -5.76
CA THR A 299 -7.95 15.84 -6.38
C THR A 299 -6.94 15.39 -5.32
N GLU A 300 -6.14 14.37 -5.63
CA GLU A 300 -5.13 13.84 -4.71
C GLU A 300 -4.20 14.94 -4.17
N GLY A 301 -3.90 14.90 -2.86
CA GLY A 301 -3.10 15.90 -2.16
C GLY A 301 -3.88 17.13 -1.68
N TYR A 302 -5.20 17.16 -1.86
CA TYR A 302 -6.11 18.16 -1.35
C TYR A 302 -7.22 17.50 -0.52
N HIS A 303 -7.76 18.22 0.45
CA HIS A 303 -8.92 17.80 1.24
C HIS A 303 -9.99 18.88 1.19
N PHE A 304 -11.23 18.46 1.43
CA PHE A 304 -12.39 19.30 1.22
C PHE A 304 -12.74 20.06 2.51
N VAL A 305 -12.88 21.38 2.42
CA VAL A 305 -13.32 22.24 3.53
C VAL A 305 -14.60 22.96 3.15
N GLY A 306 -15.66 22.75 3.95
CA GLY A 306 -16.99 23.35 3.76
C GLY A 306 -18.03 22.36 3.19
N LEU A 307 -19.04 22.89 2.49
CA LEU A 307 -20.14 22.10 1.93
C LEU A 307 -19.70 21.33 0.68
N ASN A 308 -19.73 20.00 0.75
CA ASN A 308 -19.38 19.12 -0.36
C ASN A 308 -20.57 18.64 -1.19
N THR A 309 -21.81 18.93 -0.76
CA THR A 309 -23.04 18.45 -1.41
C THR A 309 -23.93 19.62 -1.76
N LEU A 310 -24.34 19.71 -3.03
CA LEU A 310 -25.24 20.74 -3.54
C LEU A 310 -26.52 20.10 -4.07
N GLU A 311 -27.64 20.80 -3.90
CA GLU A 311 -28.94 20.36 -4.41
C GLU A 311 -29.46 21.33 -5.48
N CYS A 312 -30.03 20.79 -6.54
CA CYS A 312 -30.73 21.58 -7.54
C CYS A 312 -32.09 22.00 -6.99
N THR A 313 -32.27 23.29 -6.71
CA THR A 313 -33.49 23.81 -6.08
C THR A 313 -34.62 24.05 -7.09
N ALA A 314 -35.85 24.19 -6.60
CA ALA A 314 -37.02 24.53 -7.43
C ALA A 314 -36.87 25.87 -8.19
N GLY A 315 -35.94 26.74 -7.77
CA GLY A 315 -35.58 27.96 -8.48
C GLY A 315 -34.67 27.76 -9.70
N GLN A 316 -34.37 26.51 -10.09
CA GLN A 316 -33.41 26.15 -11.16
C GLN A 316 -31.98 26.65 -10.88
N THR A 317 -31.69 26.92 -9.60
CA THR A 317 -30.38 27.32 -9.10
C THR A 317 -29.85 26.28 -8.13
N TRP A 318 -28.53 26.20 -8.01
CA TRP A 318 -27.90 25.38 -6.99
C TRP A 318 -28.11 25.97 -5.59
N SER A 319 -28.27 25.10 -4.60
CA SER A 319 -28.56 25.45 -3.21
C SER A 319 -27.54 26.41 -2.60
N SER A 320 -26.27 26.27 -2.98
CA SER A 320 -25.16 27.06 -2.47
C SER A 320 -23.95 26.97 -3.42
N ARG A 321 -22.84 27.62 -3.05
CA ARG A 321 -21.53 27.38 -3.66
C ARG A 321 -20.84 26.19 -2.98
N PRO A 322 -20.01 25.42 -3.70
CA PRO A 322 -19.20 24.37 -3.08
C PRO A 322 -18.16 24.97 -2.13
N GLY A 323 -17.71 24.17 -1.18
CA GLY A 323 -16.52 24.46 -0.37
C GLY A 323 -15.25 24.54 -1.22
N LEU A 324 -14.10 24.52 -0.54
CA LEU A 324 -12.79 24.66 -1.17
C LEU A 324 -11.98 23.38 -0.99
N CYS A 325 -11.24 23.00 -2.04
CA CYS A 325 -10.20 22.00 -1.93
C CYS A 325 -8.89 22.69 -1.56
N VAL A 326 -8.46 22.49 -0.32
CA VAL A 326 -7.21 23.08 0.19
C VAL A 326 -6.16 21.98 0.36
N VAL A 327 -4.90 22.36 0.22
CA VAL A 327 -3.78 21.41 0.16
C VAL A 327 -3.70 20.64 1.49
N SER A 328 -3.60 19.31 1.43
CA SER A 328 -3.47 18.42 2.60
C SER A 328 -2.06 18.44 3.18
N ARG A 329 -1.54 19.63 3.50
CA ARG A 329 -0.21 19.81 4.08
C ARG A 329 -0.26 20.78 5.24
N CYS A 330 0.34 20.43 6.36
CA CYS A 330 0.57 21.36 7.46
C CYS A 330 1.64 22.37 7.07
N ARG A 331 1.49 23.61 7.54
CA ARG A 331 2.49 24.67 7.41
C ARG A 331 2.76 25.25 8.79
N ILE A 332 4.03 25.49 9.09
CA ILE A 332 4.42 26.24 10.27
C ILE A 332 4.34 27.72 9.89
N GLU A 333 3.28 28.41 10.30
CA GLU A 333 3.05 29.82 9.95
C GLU A 333 4.09 30.75 10.60
N SER A 334 4.39 30.51 11.89
CA SER A 334 5.41 31.24 12.63
C SER A 334 5.96 30.40 13.78
N LEU A 335 7.26 30.52 14.03
CA LEU A 335 7.96 29.99 15.20
C LEU A 335 8.29 31.16 16.13
N ALA A 336 8.30 30.91 17.45
CA ALA A 336 8.81 31.91 18.39
C ALA A 336 10.28 32.21 18.08
N ASN A 337 10.71 33.46 18.36
CA ASN A 337 12.10 33.89 18.15
C ASN A 337 13.07 32.91 18.84
N ASP A 338 14.12 32.53 18.10
CA ASP A 338 15.18 31.59 18.52
C ASP A 338 14.79 30.10 18.54
N VAL A 339 13.58 29.70 18.16
CA VAL A 339 13.22 28.27 17.97
C VAL A 339 13.59 27.80 16.56
N ILE A 340 14.34 26.71 16.47
CA ILE A 340 14.80 26.08 15.23
C ILE A 340 13.98 24.82 14.98
N ALA A 341 13.34 24.73 13.81
CA ALA A 341 12.62 23.53 13.37
C ALA A 341 13.47 22.69 12.41
N SER A 342 13.49 21.37 12.61
CA SER A 342 14.27 20.42 11.80
C SER A 342 13.47 19.15 11.50
N PRO A 343 13.31 18.75 10.22
CA PRO A 343 13.65 19.51 9.00
C PRO A 343 12.69 20.69 8.79
N LEU A 344 13.20 21.87 8.41
CA LEU A 344 12.36 23.00 8.00
C LEU A 344 11.93 22.82 6.52
N LYS A 345 10.64 22.54 6.31
CA LYS A 345 10.02 22.42 4.98
C LYS A 345 9.00 23.54 4.80
N GLN A 346 8.74 23.92 3.54
CA GLN A 346 7.63 24.85 3.22
C GLN A 346 6.25 24.24 3.51
N ALA A 347 6.15 22.91 3.56
CA ALA A 347 4.92 22.18 3.81
C ALA A 347 5.23 20.75 4.27
N TYR A 348 4.41 20.20 5.17
CA TYR A 348 4.58 18.88 5.77
C TYR A 348 3.37 18.00 5.47
N SER A 349 3.61 16.71 5.21
CA SER A 349 2.53 15.74 4.97
C SER A 349 1.93 15.26 6.29
N ILE A 350 0.68 14.81 6.28
CA ILE A 350 0.03 14.20 7.46
C ILE A 350 0.89 13.01 7.94
N GLY A 351 1.20 12.98 9.23
CA GLY A 351 2.08 12.01 9.87
C GLY A 351 3.57 12.38 9.89
N GLU A 352 4.00 13.47 9.23
CA GLU A 352 5.37 13.94 9.33
C GLU A 352 5.63 14.63 10.68
N THR A 353 6.78 14.30 11.28
CA THR A 353 7.23 14.82 12.57
C THR A 353 8.31 15.87 12.39
N VAL A 354 8.24 16.96 13.16
CA VAL A 354 9.22 18.05 13.17
C VAL A 354 9.81 18.19 14.56
N THR A 355 11.13 18.26 14.64
CA THR A 355 11.86 18.44 15.90
C THR A 355 12.20 19.92 16.09
N LEU A 356 11.82 20.47 17.24
CA LEU A 356 12.07 21.85 17.65
C LEU A 356 13.25 21.89 18.61
N SER A 357 14.23 22.77 18.35
CA SER A 357 15.43 22.96 19.15
C SER A 357 15.72 24.44 19.38
N CYS A 358 16.57 24.74 20.37
CA CYS A 358 17.06 26.09 20.63
C CYS A 358 18.57 26.18 20.33
N PRO A 359 19.10 27.37 19.99
CA PRO A 359 20.52 27.62 19.85
C PRO A 359 21.25 27.46 21.20
N GLU A 360 22.59 27.31 21.13
CA GLU A 360 23.43 27.08 22.30
C GLU A 360 23.20 28.12 23.42
N GLY A 361 23.09 27.64 24.67
CA GLY A 361 22.87 28.49 25.85
C GLY A 361 21.41 28.86 26.13
N ARG A 362 20.44 28.30 25.39
CA ARG A 362 19.00 28.45 25.63
C ARG A 362 18.31 27.10 25.80
N GLN A 363 17.25 27.06 26.60
CA GLN A 363 16.45 25.85 26.83
C GLN A 363 15.08 25.97 26.16
N LEU A 364 14.62 24.89 25.54
CA LEU A 364 13.30 24.78 24.92
C LEU A 364 12.23 24.62 26.01
N GLN A 365 11.28 25.56 26.08
CA GLN A 365 10.08 25.44 26.91
C GLN A 365 8.91 25.00 26.03
N GLY A 366 8.46 23.76 26.24
CA GLY A 366 7.41 23.11 25.46
C GLY A 366 7.83 21.72 25.01
N GLU A 367 7.04 21.12 24.13
CA GLU A 367 7.33 19.79 23.59
C GLU A 367 8.33 19.89 22.43
N ALA A 368 9.36 19.03 22.46
CA ALA A 368 10.46 19.08 21.49
C ALA A 368 10.09 18.53 20.11
N THR A 369 8.96 17.85 19.99
CA THR A 369 8.50 17.22 18.74
C THR A 369 7.05 17.57 18.49
N THR A 370 6.73 17.86 17.24
CA THR A 370 5.36 18.16 16.80
C THR A 370 5.03 17.35 15.55
N ILE A 371 3.81 16.84 15.47
CA ILE A 371 3.36 15.98 14.37
C ILE A 371 2.24 16.66 13.61
N CYS A 372 2.32 16.63 12.28
CA CYS A 372 1.23 17.06 11.41
C CYS A 372 0.08 16.04 11.49
N ASP A 373 -1.01 16.40 12.16
CA ASP A 373 -2.15 15.52 12.35
C ASP A 373 -3.09 15.50 11.12
N SER A 374 -4.12 14.66 11.18
CA SER A 374 -5.15 14.60 10.12
C SER A 374 -6.07 15.82 10.07
N SER A 375 -6.04 16.65 11.12
CA SER A 375 -6.73 17.95 11.20
C SER A 375 -5.95 19.08 10.50
N LEU A 376 -4.77 18.76 9.95
CA LEU A 376 -3.84 19.67 9.27
C LEU A 376 -3.26 20.74 10.18
N ASN A 377 -3.26 20.44 11.46
CA ASN A 377 -2.60 21.23 12.46
C ASN A 377 -1.47 20.41 13.06
N PHE A 378 -0.52 21.12 13.65
CA PHE A 378 0.55 20.49 14.38
C PHE A 378 0.11 20.24 15.82
N SER A 379 0.22 18.99 16.28
CA SER A 379 -0.09 18.59 17.65
C SER A 379 1.17 18.07 18.34
N PRO A 380 1.68 18.73 19.40
CA PRO A 380 1.28 20.03 19.95
C PRO A 380 1.66 21.23 19.05
N ASN A 381 1.03 22.40 19.25
CA ASN A 381 1.20 23.57 18.38
C ASN A 381 2.63 24.17 18.48
N PRO A 382 3.38 24.32 17.38
CA PRO A 382 4.75 24.83 17.38
C PRO A 382 4.85 26.28 17.87
N ALA A 383 3.76 27.05 17.79
CA ALA A 383 3.71 28.44 18.26
C ALA A 383 3.77 28.56 19.79
N ASP A 384 3.45 27.49 20.52
CA ASP A 384 3.47 27.48 21.99
C ASP A 384 4.88 27.29 22.55
N VAL A 385 5.82 26.86 21.72
CA VAL A 385 7.20 26.56 22.11
C VAL A 385 8.05 27.82 22.11
N LYS A 386 8.82 28.05 23.18
CA LYS A 386 9.69 29.24 23.35
C LYS A 386 11.09 28.87 23.80
N CYS A 387 12.09 29.63 23.37
CA CYS A 387 13.46 29.50 23.85
C CYS A 387 13.76 30.54 24.92
N SER A 388 13.77 30.15 26.19
CA SER A 388 14.23 31.01 27.27
C SER A 388 15.76 30.98 27.36
N PRO A 389 16.44 32.11 27.66
CA PRO A 389 17.84 32.06 28.08
C PRO A 389 17.94 31.09 29.26
N VAL A 390 19.04 30.34 29.33
CA VAL A 390 19.39 29.62 30.56
C VAL A 390 19.68 30.68 31.60
N SER A 391 18.63 31.19 32.22
CA SER A 391 18.76 31.96 33.45
C SER A 391 19.27 30.97 34.48
N ILE A 392 20.47 31.22 35.00
CA ILE A 392 20.90 30.74 36.31
C ILE A 392 19.99 31.45 37.33
N GLN A 393 18.70 31.15 37.28
CA GLN A 393 17.83 31.33 38.41
C GLN A 393 18.13 30.13 39.27
N GLN A 394 18.79 30.42 40.38
CA GLN A 394 18.59 29.69 41.62
C GLN A 394 17.08 29.64 41.87
N GLU A 395 16.39 28.68 41.24
CA GLU A 395 15.15 28.18 41.77
C GLU A 395 15.51 27.45 43.06
N HIS A 396 15.13 28.10 44.14
CA HIS A 396 15.00 27.48 45.44
C HIS A 396 14.00 26.32 45.33
N ILE A 397 14.50 25.13 44.94
CA ILE A 397 13.87 23.85 45.25
C ILE A 397 14.62 23.32 46.48
N PRO A 398 14.17 23.60 47.71
CA PRO A 398 14.61 22.79 48.83
C PRO A 398 13.90 21.45 48.66
N THR A 399 14.61 20.52 48.03
CA THR A 399 14.85 19.18 48.57
C THR A 399 15.48 18.31 47.48
N GLN A 400 16.81 18.30 47.36
CA GLN A 400 17.47 17.05 47.00
C GLN A 400 17.19 16.08 48.14
N CYS A 401 16.11 15.32 48.01
CA CYS A 401 15.88 14.19 48.87
C CYS A 401 17.05 13.23 48.75
N LYS A 402 17.46 12.61 49.85
CA LYS A 402 18.56 11.64 49.83
C LYS A 402 18.20 10.50 48.88
N LEU A 403 19.16 9.74 48.37
CA LEU A 403 18.92 8.70 47.33
C LEU A 403 17.86 7.64 47.75
N TRP A 404 17.67 7.44 49.06
CA TRP A 404 16.66 6.58 49.70
C TRP A 404 15.33 7.27 50.05
N GLU A 405 15.15 8.52 49.64
CA GLU A 405 13.94 9.34 49.81
C GLU A 405 13.35 9.69 48.44
N LYS A 406 12.05 9.96 48.39
CA LYS A 406 11.33 10.45 47.22
C LYS A 406 10.58 11.74 47.56
N ALA A 407 10.45 12.62 46.58
CA ALA A 407 9.67 13.84 46.74
C ALA A 407 8.18 13.51 46.73
N SER A 408 7.46 13.87 47.80
CA SER A 408 6.01 13.77 47.87
C SER A 408 5.44 15.03 48.52
N ARG A 409 4.58 15.75 47.80
CA ARG A 409 3.92 17.00 48.27
C ARG A 409 4.90 18.04 48.84
N GLY A 410 6.05 18.22 48.19
CA GLY A 410 7.08 19.20 48.60
C GLY A 410 7.88 18.81 49.84
N LYS A 411 7.82 17.54 50.28
CA LYS A 411 8.65 16.99 51.36
C LYS A 411 9.34 15.70 50.91
N CYS A 412 10.52 15.43 51.46
CA CYS A 412 11.17 14.14 51.30
C CYS A 412 10.51 13.11 52.21
N VAL A 413 10.05 12.03 51.61
CA VAL A 413 9.55 10.86 52.34
C VAL A 413 10.40 9.66 51.98
N CYS A 414 10.64 8.76 52.93
CA CYS A 414 11.42 7.56 52.69
C CYS A 414 10.81 6.71 51.56
N LYS A 415 11.66 6.20 50.68
CA LYS A 415 11.25 5.18 49.70
C LYS A 415 10.82 3.93 50.45
N MET A 416 9.83 3.23 49.92
CA MET A 416 9.49 1.89 50.39
C MET A 416 10.49 0.86 49.84
N PRO A 417 10.74 -0.27 50.52
CA PRO A 417 11.73 -1.27 50.07
C PRO A 417 11.52 -1.84 48.65
N PHE A 418 10.29 -1.79 48.13
CA PHE A 418 9.95 -2.21 46.76
C PHE A 418 10.23 -1.13 45.69
N GLU A 419 10.45 0.13 46.10
CA GLU A 419 10.79 1.25 45.21
C GLU A 419 12.31 1.35 44.96
N CYS A 420 13.08 0.47 45.58
CA CYS A 420 14.50 0.30 45.31
C CYS A 420 14.70 -0.54 44.05
N GLY A 421 15.40 0.03 43.06
CA GLY A 421 15.86 -0.70 41.88
C GLY A 421 17.01 -1.68 42.19
N SER A 422 17.77 -2.06 41.17
CA SER A 422 18.98 -2.88 41.34
C SER A 422 20.01 -2.14 42.20
N SER A 423 20.50 -2.78 43.26
CA SER A 423 21.46 -2.24 44.23
C SER A 423 22.28 -3.38 44.83
N LEU A 424 23.47 -3.09 45.34
CA LEU A 424 24.39 -4.10 45.89
C LEU A 424 23.79 -4.84 47.08
N GLU A 425 23.94 -6.17 47.12
CA GLU A 425 23.44 -7.02 48.20
C GLU A 425 24.43 -7.11 49.37
N LEU A 426 23.92 -7.14 50.61
CA LEU A 426 24.69 -7.40 51.84
C LEU A 426 23.90 -8.26 52.82
N CYS A 427 24.61 -8.97 53.69
CA CYS A 427 24.01 -9.59 54.87
C CYS A 427 23.77 -8.51 55.94
N ALA A 428 22.54 -8.40 56.45
CA ALA A 428 22.20 -7.42 57.47
C ALA A 428 21.44 -8.04 58.65
N THR A 429 21.66 -7.51 59.85
CA THR A 429 20.98 -7.89 61.09
C THR A 429 20.08 -6.78 61.58
N ALA A 430 18.85 -7.11 61.97
CA ALA A 430 17.93 -6.16 62.62
C ALA A 430 18.32 -5.98 64.10
N ALA A 431 18.26 -4.74 64.60
CA ALA A 431 18.60 -4.42 65.99
C ALA A 431 17.50 -4.77 67.01
N GLU A 432 16.22 -4.85 66.59
CA GLU A 432 15.09 -5.05 67.49
C GLU A 432 14.57 -6.50 67.53
N GLY A 433 14.54 -7.07 68.73
CA GLY A 433 13.72 -8.22 69.15
C GLY A 433 14.09 -9.61 68.61
N SER A 434 14.69 -9.70 67.43
CA SER A 434 15.17 -10.97 66.86
C SER A 434 16.48 -10.72 66.12
N ARG A 435 17.57 -11.40 66.51
CA ARG A 435 18.87 -11.40 65.79
C ARG A 435 18.78 -12.12 64.44
N LYS A 436 17.71 -11.88 63.68
CA LYS A 436 17.47 -12.50 62.39
C LYS A 436 18.35 -11.81 61.36
N THR A 437 19.29 -12.57 60.80
CA THR A 437 20.10 -12.17 59.66
C THR A 437 19.27 -12.32 58.39
N SER A 438 19.37 -11.38 57.45
CA SER A 438 18.65 -11.45 56.19
C SER A 438 19.45 -10.78 55.09
N LEU A 439 19.37 -11.34 53.88
CA LEU A 439 19.97 -10.77 52.69
C LEU A 439 19.14 -9.57 52.23
N LEU A 440 19.75 -8.38 52.19
CA LEU A 440 19.10 -7.13 51.80
C LEU A 440 20.00 -6.36 50.81
N THR A 441 19.43 -5.45 50.03
CA THR A 441 20.22 -4.52 49.22
C THR A 441 20.53 -3.25 50.00
N VAL A 442 21.66 -2.60 49.70
CA VAL A 442 22.08 -1.34 50.35
C VAL A 442 20.96 -0.29 50.26
N CYS A 443 20.28 -0.15 49.11
CA CYS A 443 19.11 0.73 48.99
C CYS A 443 17.99 0.38 49.99
N LYS A 444 17.65 -0.92 50.12
CA LYS A 444 16.61 -1.38 51.06
C LYS A 444 17.00 -1.10 52.50
N VAL A 445 18.28 -1.27 52.86
CA VAL A 445 18.76 -0.96 54.21
C VAL A 445 18.65 0.55 54.50
N HIS A 446 19.06 1.42 53.57
CA HIS A 446 18.88 2.87 53.71
C HIS A 446 17.41 3.29 53.81
N ALA A 447 16.53 2.69 53.00
CA ALA A 447 15.08 2.90 53.06
C ALA A 447 14.49 2.47 54.42
N LEU A 448 14.90 1.32 54.95
CA LEU A 448 14.44 0.81 56.24
C LEU A 448 14.94 1.67 57.41
N GLN A 449 16.19 2.14 57.36
CA GLN A 449 16.74 3.08 58.34
C GLN A 449 16.01 4.42 58.32
N CYS A 450 15.63 4.91 57.14
CA CYS A 450 14.84 6.13 57.00
C CYS A 450 13.46 6.02 57.68
N VAL A 451 12.81 4.85 57.61
CA VAL A 451 11.52 4.57 58.26
C VAL A 451 11.67 4.28 59.77
N GLY A 452 12.88 4.33 60.31
CA GLY A 452 13.17 4.17 61.75
C GLY A 452 13.54 2.75 62.18
N LYS A 453 13.77 1.82 61.26
CA LYS A 453 14.22 0.45 61.58
C LYS A 453 15.75 0.37 61.48
N GLN A 454 16.41 0.02 62.59
CA GLN A 454 17.87 -0.10 62.61
C GLN A 454 18.36 -1.46 62.10
N PHE A 455 19.28 -1.39 61.14
CA PHE A 455 19.98 -2.54 60.56
C PHE A 455 21.47 -2.27 60.50
N THR A 456 22.27 -3.29 60.82
CA THR A 456 23.73 -3.27 60.73
C THR A 456 24.21 -4.33 59.75
N ALA A 457 25.31 -4.07 59.04
CA ALA A 457 25.95 -5.09 58.22
C ALA A 457 26.46 -6.23 59.11
N ALA A 458 26.22 -7.46 58.70
CA ALA A 458 26.67 -8.68 59.37
C ALA A 458 27.66 -9.44 58.46
N GLU A 459 28.41 -10.38 59.03
CA GLU A 459 29.31 -11.22 58.23
C GLU A 459 28.54 -11.99 57.15
N ASP A 460 29.10 -12.04 55.94
CA ASP A 460 28.48 -12.69 54.78
C ASP A 460 28.18 -14.19 55.02
N SER A 461 28.90 -14.84 55.94
CA SER A 461 28.69 -16.22 56.41
C SER A 461 27.35 -16.46 57.11
N ASN A 462 26.73 -15.40 57.64
CA ASN A 462 25.48 -15.48 58.40
C ASN A 462 24.23 -15.40 57.51
N CYS A 463 24.39 -15.24 56.19
CA CYS A 463 23.31 -15.22 55.21
C CYS A 463 23.54 -16.28 54.13
N ASN A 464 22.44 -16.86 53.64
CA ASN A 464 22.49 -17.74 52.47
C ASN A 464 22.37 -16.90 51.19
N TRP A 465 23.33 -17.06 50.27
CA TRP A 465 23.41 -16.28 49.03
C TRP A 465 22.84 -17.12 47.87
N PRO A 466 21.78 -16.65 47.19
CA PRO A 466 21.20 -17.39 46.07
C PRO A 466 22.17 -17.47 44.88
N GLN A 467 22.14 -18.58 44.14
CA GLN A 467 22.83 -18.65 42.85
C GLN A 467 22.16 -17.70 41.87
N ARG A 468 22.95 -16.84 41.21
CA ARG A 468 22.42 -15.84 40.28
C ARG A 468 21.99 -16.47 38.96
N ASN A 469 20.83 -16.04 38.47
CA ASN A 469 20.36 -16.33 37.12
C ASN A 469 20.80 -15.20 36.19
N THR A 470 21.67 -15.50 35.21
CA THR A 470 22.21 -14.54 34.24
C THR A 470 21.39 -14.46 32.95
N ALA A 471 20.31 -15.25 32.84
CA ALA A 471 19.47 -15.33 31.65
C ALA A 471 18.45 -14.18 31.58
N GLY A 472 18.44 -13.47 30.46
CA GLY A 472 17.50 -12.40 30.13
C GLY A 472 18.05 -11.01 30.47
N CYS A 473 18.22 -10.18 29.45
CA CYS A 473 18.80 -8.83 29.58
C CYS A 473 17.94 -7.78 30.32
N THR A 474 16.74 -8.15 30.78
CA THR A 474 15.81 -7.24 31.45
C THR A 474 16.22 -6.88 32.88
N ASN A 475 17.09 -7.67 33.52
CA ASN A 475 17.44 -7.52 34.94
C ASN A 475 18.95 -7.42 35.21
N CYS A 476 19.77 -6.98 34.24
CA CYS A 476 21.21 -6.83 34.48
C CYS A 476 21.51 -5.79 35.57
N HIS A 477 22.49 -6.07 36.43
CA HIS A 477 22.89 -5.15 37.48
C HIS A 477 23.67 -3.95 36.92
N MET A 478 23.79 -2.87 37.70
CA MET A 478 24.46 -1.63 37.26
C MET A 478 25.94 -1.80 36.86
N TRP A 479 26.59 -2.89 37.29
CA TRP A 479 27.97 -3.27 36.97
C TRP A 479 28.08 -4.30 35.83
N GLU A 480 26.96 -4.64 35.16
CA GLU A 480 26.85 -5.58 34.05
C GLU A 480 26.37 -4.89 32.76
N THR A 481 26.64 -5.52 31.62
CA THR A 481 26.19 -5.14 30.28
C THR A 481 25.49 -6.35 29.65
N CYS A 482 24.35 -6.13 29.00
CA CYS A 482 23.68 -7.17 28.21
C CYS A 482 24.51 -7.51 26.97
N ASP A 483 24.71 -8.80 26.72
CA ASP A 483 25.21 -9.30 25.44
C ASP A 483 24.02 -9.65 24.53
N ASP A 484 23.72 -8.75 23.58
CA ASP A 484 22.58 -8.87 22.66
C ASP A 484 22.59 -10.16 21.82
N GLN A 485 23.73 -10.86 21.72
CA GLN A 485 23.85 -12.10 20.96
C GLN A 485 23.49 -13.34 21.76
N THR A 486 23.67 -13.30 23.08
CA THR A 486 23.46 -14.45 23.98
C THR A 486 22.28 -14.25 24.94
N ASP A 487 21.73 -13.04 25.02
CA ASP A 487 20.68 -12.63 25.98
C ASP A 487 21.12 -12.89 27.44
N GLU A 488 22.42 -12.71 27.71
CA GLU A 488 23.04 -12.89 29.04
C GLU A 488 23.71 -11.60 29.54
N CYS A 489 23.67 -11.39 30.86
CA CYS A 489 24.35 -10.27 31.52
C CYS A 489 25.84 -10.60 31.75
N ARG A 490 26.74 -9.82 31.15
CA ARG A 490 28.20 -9.93 31.32
C ARG A 490 28.76 -8.80 32.20
N CYS A 491 29.82 -9.07 32.97
CA CYS A 491 30.49 -8.04 33.75
C CYS A 491 31.10 -6.95 32.85
N LYS A 492 31.03 -5.68 33.26
CA LYS A 492 31.66 -4.57 32.52
C LYS A 492 33.19 -4.69 32.45
N ASP A 493 33.78 -4.21 31.36
CA ASP A 493 35.23 -4.30 31.16
C ASP A 493 36.02 -3.27 31.97
N SER A 494 35.49 -2.05 32.16
CA SER A 494 36.21 -0.91 32.77
C SER A 494 35.48 -0.28 33.95
N ALA A 495 36.23 0.47 34.78
CA ALA A 495 35.76 1.15 36.00
C ALA A 495 34.80 2.34 35.77
N LEU A 496 34.28 2.53 34.55
CA LEU A 496 33.34 3.63 34.25
C LEU A 496 31.92 3.24 34.66
N CYS A 497 31.69 3.28 35.97
CA CYS A 497 30.37 3.27 36.57
C CYS A 497 29.68 4.62 36.34
N LEU A 498 29.09 4.80 35.16
CA LEU A 498 28.36 6.03 34.76
C LEU A 498 27.26 6.42 35.78
N THR A 499 26.75 5.46 36.54
CA THR A 499 25.88 5.66 37.71
C THR A 499 26.49 4.96 38.93
N PRO A 500 27.22 5.67 39.81
CA PRO A 500 27.98 5.03 40.90
C PRO A 500 27.10 4.37 41.97
N GLY A 501 25.82 4.73 42.09
CA GLY A 501 24.97 4.25 43.18
C GLY A 501 25.41 4.82 44.54
N PHE A 502 25.22 4.08 45.63
CA PHE A 502 25.64 4.50 46.97
C PHE A 502 27.15 4.30 47.18
N ASN A 503 27.76 5.13 48.03
CA ASN A 503 29.13 4.90 48.50
C ASN A 503 29.10 4.01 49.74
N VAL A 504 29.76 2.87 49.65
CA VAL A 504 29.78 1.84 50.69
C VAL A 504 31.20 1.58 51.16
N CYS A 505 31.34 1.22 52.42
CA CYS A 505 32.60 0.76 52.99
C CYS A 505 32.71 -0.74 52.77
N VAL A 506 33.73 -1.17 52.03
CA VAL A 506 33.94 -2.59 51.72
C VAL A 506 35.32 -3.06 52.15
N ARG A 507 35.42 -4.36 52.39
CA ARG A 507 36.67 -5.08 52.60
C ARG A 507 36.87 -6.03 51.43
N ILE A 508 38.05 -5.96 50.81
CA ILE A 508 38.45 -6.80 49.69
C ILE A 508 39.39 -7.89 50.22
N GLY A 509 39.10 -9.15 49.94
CA GLY A 509 39.90 -10.30 50.37
C GLY A 509 39.32 -11.06 51.56
N GLU A 510 39.93 -12.20 51.90
CA GLU A 510 39.50 -13.09 52.98
C GLU A 510 40.06 -12.69 54.36
N ASP A 511 41.11 -11.87 54.39
CA ASP A 511 41.77 -11.46 55.62
C ASP A 511 40.93 -10.43 56.39
N ALA A 512 40.53 -10.76 57.61
CA ALA A 512 39.75 -9.87 58.48
C ALA A 512 40.49 -8.55 58.84
N THR A 513 41.81 -8.51 58.64
CA THR A 513 42.70 -7.36 58.86
C THR A 513 42.93 -6.50 57.60
N ALA A 514 42.36 -6.88 56.45
CA ALA A 514 42.49 -6.12 55.22
C ALA A 514 41.87 -4.71 55.37
N ALA A 515 42.57 -3.72 54.82
CA ALA A 515 42.15 -2.32 54.88
C ALA A 515 40.77 -2.14 54.21
N THR A 516 39.86 -1.48 54.91
CA THR A 516 38.54 -1.13 54.38
C THR A 516 38.67 0.06 53.43
N GLN A 517 37.99 0.01 52.29
CA GLN A 517 38.01 1.06 51.28
C GLN A 517 36.59 1.54 50.99
N THR A 518 36.43 2.86 50.83
CA THR A 518 35.19 3.45 50.34
C THR A 518 35.17 3.32 48.83
N MET A 519 34.13 2.70 48.29
CA MET A 519 33.87 2.68 46.85
C MET A 519 32.37 2.70 46.56
N SER A 520 32.03 2.97 45.32
CA SER A 520 30.64 3.00 44.86
C SER A 520 30.05 1.58 44.76
N GLU A 521 28.72 1.45 44.83
CA GLU A 521 28.04 0.16 44.67
C GLU A 521 28.37 -0.52 43.35
N CYS A 522 28.48 0.28 42.30
CA CYS A 522 28.84 -0.22 40.98
C CYS A 522 30.27 -0.77 40.96
N GLU A 523 31.23 -0.10 41.59
CA GLU A 523 32.62 -0.59 41.67
C GLU A 523 32.74 -1.85 42.53
N ALA A 524 32.07 -1.89 43.68
CA ALA A 524 32.03 -3.05 44.56
C ALA A 524 31.37 -4.26 43.88
N GLY A 525 30.25 -4.03 43.19
CA GLY A 525 29.55 -5.06 42.43
C GLY A 525 30.34 -5.56 41.23
N LEU A 526 31.07 -4.68 40.53
CA LEU A 526 31.94 -5.05 39.42
C LEU A 526 33.06 -5.99 39.87
N ARG A 527 33.68 -5.70 41.02
CA ARG A 527 34.70 -6.57 41.62
C ARG A 527 34.15 -7.94 41.98
N ARG A 528 32.96 -8.01 42.59
CA ARG A 528 32.27 -9.29 42.83
C ARG A 528 31.97 -10.05 41.53
N CYS A 529 31.53 -9.34 40.50
CA CYS A 529 31.23 -9.92 39.19
C CYS A 529 32.49 -10.54 38.54
N LYS A 530 33.65 -9.88 38.68
CA LYS A 530 34.96 -10.39 38.22
C LYS A 530 35.55 -11.50 39.11
N GLY A 531 34.84 -11.93 40.16
CA GLY A 531 35.25 -13.04 41.03
C GLY A 531 36.05 -12.63 42.27
N GLU A 532 36.21 -11.33 42.56
CA GLU A 532 36.86 -10.88 43.80
C GLU A 532 35.91 -11.05 45.01
N LYS A 533 36.43 -11.51 46.14
CA LYS A 533 35.68 -11.56 47.41
C LYS A 533 35.61 -10.16 48.02
N VAL A 534 34.44 -9.53 47.93
CA VAL A 534 34.16 -8.20 48.49
C VAL A 534 33.04 -8.31 49.51
N SER A 535 33.32 -7.95 50.76
CA SER A 535 32.32 -7.90 51.84
C SER A 535 31.97 -6.45 52.19
N VAL A 536 30.68 -6.15 52.37
CA VAL A 536 30.22 -4.80 52.74
C VAL A 536 30.26 -4.68 54.26
N VAL A 537 31.12 -3.80 54.77
CA VAL A 537 31.31 -3.56 56.21
C VAL A 537 30.34 -2.50 56.72
N SER A 538 30.03 -1.51 55.89
CA SER A 538 29.05 -0.47 56.19
C SER A 538 28.39 0.02 54.91
N ILE A 539 27.11 0.37 55.01
CA ILE A 539 26.34 1.04 53.94
C ILE A 539 26.69 2.53 53.80
N GLN A 540 27.54 3.04 54.70
CA GLN A 540 28.12 4.38 54.66
C GLN A 540 29.62 4.28 54.27
N PRO A 541 30.24 5.39 53.80
CA PRO A 541 31.68 5.45 53.58
C PRO A 541 32.49 5.02 54.81
N CYS A 542 33.67 4.45 54.58
CA CYS A 542 34.56 4.08 55.68
C CYS A 542 34.97 5.33 56.47
N THR A 543 34.92 5.25 57.79
CA THR A 543 35.52 6.26 58.67
C THR A 543 37.04 6.13 58.55
N SER A 544 37.69 7.20 58.09
CA SER A 544 39.16 7.30 57.93
C SER A 544 39.91 7.08 59.23
#